data_AF-A0AAN7W8K8-F1
#
_entry.id   AF-A0AAN7W8K8-F1
#
_cell.length_a   1.000
_cell.length_b   1.000
_cell.length_c   1.000
_cell.angle_alpha   90.00
_cell.angle_beta   90.00
_cell.angle_gamma   90.00
#
_symmetry.space_group_name_H-M   'P 1'
#
loop_
_entity.id
_entity.type
_entity.pdbx_description
1 polymer ?
#
loop_
_entity_poly.entity_id
_entity_poly.type
_entity_poly.pdbx_seq_one_letter_code
_entity_poly.pdbx_strand_id
1 'polypeptide(L)'
;MSPSILLPDATFDIIELPKSTKEKYNLGANIAGLDLNNISDTDVQHLKDAVWTHKVVIVKGQKDLDPKKQWELVTRFDPEAPQVHSHGDVKTFQNKGGMLSKSREVVGIPGAENVRLIGKGCQGENHYGIKNMTVRGLSNDFHAKDLPAEQFEAGNTRFQRWHIDAPLYAREPAWFTTLRCVKQPRGEDVTINWDDDSGYSMKSRPGLTAFFSTSQLYSMLSEDEQRMVDHSWVEYWP
;
A
#
# COMPACT_ATOMS: atom_id res chain seq x y z
N MET A 1 -5.23 -39.91 8.65
CA MET A 1 -4.48 -38.79 8.07
C MET A 1 -4.87 -38.72 6.61
N SER A 2 -5.62 -37.69 6.21
CA SER A 2 -5.88 -37.45 4.80
C SER A 2 -4.54 -37.19 4.11
N PRO A 3 -4.27 -37.76 2.92
CA PRO A 3 -3.05 -37.44 2.20
C PRO A 3 -3.04 -35.94 1.94
N SER A 4 -2.03 -35.24 2.44
CA SER A 4 -1.81 -33.83 2.12
C SER A 4 -1.65 -33.75 0.60
N ILE A 5 -2.64 -33.16 -0.07
CA ILE A 5 -2.55 -32.87 -1.49
C ILE A 5 -1.43 -31.84 -1.62
N LEU A 6 -0.29 -32.27 -2.17
CA LEU A 6 0.77 -31.35 -2.55
C LEU A 6 0.21 -30.41 -3.61
N LEU A 7 0.18 -29.11 -3.29
CA LEU A 7 -0.12 -28.10 -4.28
C LEU A 7 0.91 -28.20 -5.42
N PRO A 8 0.50 -28.07 -6.70
CA PRO A 8 1.46 -27.94 -7.79
C PRO A 8 2.42 -26.77 -7.53
N ASP A 9 3.63 -26.83 -8.09
CA ASP A 9 4.60 -25.75 -7.98
C ASP A 9 4.07 -24.44 -8.57
N ALA A 10 4.53 -23.32 -8.02
CA ALA A 10 4.20 -21.99 -8.53
C ALA A 10 4.73 -21.81 -9.96
N THR A 11 4.00 -21.09 -10.81
CA THR A 11 4.44 -20.77 -12.17
C THR A 11 5.28 -19.49 -12.24
N PHE A 12 5.73 -18.97 -11.10
CA PHE A 12 6.43 -17.70 -10.98
C PHE A 12 7.59 -17.81 -9.99
N ASP A 13 8.56 -16.91 -10.16
CA ASP A 13 9.73 -16.85 -9.29
C ASP A 13 9.56 -15.78 -8.22
N ILE A 14 9.96 -16.13 -6.99
CA ILE A 14 10.12 -15.19 -5.88
C ILE A 14 11.59 -14.80 -5.82
N ILE A 15 11.87 -13.51 -6.02
CA ILE A 15 13.22 -12.96 -6.03
C ILE A 15 13.37 -12.02 -4.84
N GLU A 16 14.13 -12.44 -3.82
CA GLU A 16 14.39 -11.60 -2.65
C GLU A 16 15.06 -10.27 -3.04
N LEU A 17 14.73 -9.21 -2.30
CA LEU A 17 15.41 -7.94 -2.48
C LEU A 17 16.88 -8.06 -2.04
N PRO A 18 17.82 -7.46 -2.80
CA PRO A 18 19.23 -7.51 -2.44
C PRO A 18 19.45 -6.83 -1.09
N LYS A 19 20.16 -7.54 -0.20
CA LYS A 19 20.53 -7.07 1.14
C LYS A 19 22.04 -7.11 1.31
N SER A 20 22.59 -6.02 1.83
CA SER A 20 23.92 -6.01 2.41
C SER A 20 23.93 -6.73 3.76
N THR A 21 25.10 -7.13 4.25
CA THR A 21 25.26 -7.78 5.56
C THR A 21 24.84 -6.92 6.75
N LYS A 22 24.69 -5.60 6.55
CA LYS A 22 24.24 -4.65 7.59
C LYS A 22 22.71 -4.50 7.61
N GLU A 23 22.04 -4.82 6.51
CA GLU A 23 20.59 -4.67 6.40
C GLU A 23 19.88 -5.86 7.04
N LYS A 24 19.00 -5.55 7.99
CA LYS A 24 18.28 -6.57 8.78
C LYS A 24 16.80 -6.66 8.41
N TYR A 25 16.31 -5.90 7.43
CA TYR A 25 14.89 -5.85 7.13
C TYR A 25 14.34 -7.23 6.69
N ASN A 26 13.15 -7.60 7.16
CA ASN A 26 12.53 -8.90 6.88
C ASN A 26 11.34 -8.83 5.90
N LEU A 27 11.27 -7.76 5.10
CA LEU A 27 10.19 -7.53 4.14
C LEU A 27 10.69 -7.31 2.72
N GLY A 28 9.80 -7.51 1.75
CA GLY A 28 10.03 -7.23 0.33
C GLY A 28 10.55 -8.42 -0.47
N ALA A 29 9.87 -8.72 -1.57
CA ALA A 29 10.35 -9.59 -2.64
C ALA A 29 9.78 -9.13 -4.01
N ASN A 30 10.47 -9.41 -5.11
CA ASN A 30 9.92 -9.26 -6.45
C ASN A 30 9.29 -10.58 -6.91
N ILE A 31 8.18 -10.49 -7.64
CA ILE A 31 7.58 -11.62 -8.34
C ILE A 31 7.78 -11.45 -9.84
N ALA A 32 8.36 -12.46 -10.48
CA ALA A 32 8.66 -12.50 -11.91
C ALA A 32 7.95 -13.68 -12.59
N GLY A 33 7.51 -13.50 -13.84
CA GLY A 33 6.85 -14.56 -14.62
C GLY A 33 5.33 -14.71 -14.39
N LEU A 34 4.75 -13.94 -13.48
CA LEU A 34 3.32 -14.00 -13.17
C LEU A 34 2.49 -13.00 -13.97
N ASP A 35 1.39 -13.44 -14.60
CA ASP A 35 0.36 -12.57 -15.19
C ASP A 35 -0.89 -12.54 -14.32
N LEU A 36 -1.18 -11.40 -13.69
CA LEU A 36 -2.33 -11.27 -12.79
C LEU A 36 -3.67 -11.27 -13.53
N ASN A 37 -3.70 -11.06 -14.86
CA ASN A 37 -4.95 -11.20 -15.62
C ASN A 37 -5.41 -12.66 -15.71
N ASN A 38 -4.48 -13.61 -15.64
CA ASN A 38 -4.70 -15.03 -15.91
C ASN A 38 -4.11 -15.94 -14.82
N ILE A 39 -4.15 -15.49 -13.56
CA ILE A 39 -3.57 -16.21 -12.42
C ILE A 39 -4.43 -17.43 -11.98
N SER A 40 -3.80 -18.59 -11.86
CA SER A 40 -4.43 -19.84 -11.40
C SER A 40 -4.74 -19.80 -9.89
N ASP A 41 -5.63 -20.67 -9.40
CA ASP A 41 -5.90 -20.78 -7.96
C ASP A 41 -4.67 -21.23 -7.16
N THR A 42 -3.87 -22.12 -7.75
CA THR A 42 -2.59 -22.55 -7.18
C THR A 42 -1.64 -21.38 -7.01
N ASP A 43 -1.48 -20.54 -8.04
CA ASP A 43 -0.60 -19.38 -7.97
C ASP A 43 -1.13 -18.28 -7.04
N VAL A 44 -2.46 -18.14 -6.90
CA VAL A 44 -3.03 -17.26 -5.87
C VAL A 44 -2.60 -17.69 -4.48
N GLN A 45 -2.63 -18.99 -4.19
CA GLN A 45 -2.19 -19.51 -2.89
C GLN A 45 -0.69 -19.27 -2.67
N HIS A 46 0.15 -19.58 -3.65
CA HIS A 46 1.59 -19.29 -3.56
C HIS A 46 1.89 -17.80 -3.39
N LEU A 47 1.16 -16.93 -4.11
CA LEU A 47 1.33 -15.49 -4.00
C LEU A 47 0.88 -14.97 -2.63
N LYS A 48 -0.21 -15.52 -2.08
CA LYS A 48 -0.68 -15.25 -0.71
C LYS A 48 0.38 -15.63 0.31
N ASP A 49 0.99 -16.81 0.19
CA ASP A 49 2.04 -17.29 1.09
C ASP A 49 3.33 -16.45 0.95
N ALA A 50 3.66 -16.00 -0.25
CA ALA A 50 4.73 -15.05 -0.50
C ALA A 50 4.46 -13.70 0.19
N VAL A 51 3.23 -13.19 0.16
CA VAL A 51 2.84 -11.96 0.89
C VAL A 51 2.96 -12.18 2.40
N TRP A 52 2.50 -13.31 2.95
CA TRP A 52 2.66 -13.57 4.38
C TRP A 52 4.13 -13.68 4.81
N THR A 53 4.96 -14.29 3.98
CA THR A 53 6.40 -14.46 4.25
C THR A 53 7.14 -13.14 4.17
N HIS A 54 7.03 -12.46 3.02
CA HIS A 54 7.80 -11.27 2.70
C HIS A 54 7.10 -9.96 3.06
N LYS A 55 5.88 -9.99 3.61
CA LYS A 55 5.02 -8.85 4.02
C LYS A 55 4.55 -7.95 2.87
N VAL A 56 5.42 -7.69 1.90
CA VAL A 56 5.19 -6.89 0.70
C VAL A 56 5.84 -7.60 -0.48
N VAL A 57 5.09 -7.79 -1.57
CA VAL A 57 5.63 -8.33 -2.82
C VAL A 57 5.38 -7.37 -3.97
N ILE A 58 6.33 -7.28 -4.89
CA ILE A 58 6.24 -6.43 -6.08
C ILE A 58 6.12 -7.32 -7.31
N VAL A 59 4.90 -7.44 -7.83
CA VAL A 59 4.64 -8.16 -9.08
C VAL A 59 4.98 -7.25 -10.27
N LYS A 60 6.03 -7.62 -11.02
CA LYS A 60 6.48 -6.86 -12.19
C LYS A 60 5.67 -7.23 -13.43
N GLY A 61 5.74 -6.41 -14.49
CA GLY A 61 5.12 -6.72 -15.78
C GLY A 61 3.61 -6.47 -15.89
N GLN A 62 2.97 -5.91 -14.87
CA GLN A 62 1.50 -5.75 -14.81
C GLN A 62 0.98 -4.47 -15.51
N LYS A 63 1.61 -4.08 -16.63
CA LYS A 63 1.25 -2.85 -17.37
C LYS A 63 -0.20 -2.90 -17.85
N ASP A 64 -0.65 -4.07 -18.31
CA ASP A 64 -1.96 -4.26 -18.94
C ASP A 64 -2.95 -4.98 -18.02
N LEU A 65 -2.74 -4.91 -16.69
CA LEU A 65 -3.68 -5.47 -15.71
C LEU A 65 -5.06 -4.80 -15.85
N ASP A 66 -6.10 -5.59 -16.04
CA ASP A 66 -7.49 -5.12 -15.95
C ASP A 66 -7.81 -4.75 -14.49
N PRO A 67 -8.31 -3.54 -14.19
CA PRO A 67 -8.79 -3.19 -12.84
C PRO A 67 -9.74 -4.24 -12.23
N LYS A 68 -10.59 -4.90 -13.02
CA LYS A 68 -11.46 -5.99 -12.54
C LYS A 68 -10.66 -7.16 -12.00
N LYS A 69 -9.56 -7.52 -12.67
CA LYS A 69 -8.65 -8.60 -12.25
C LYS A 69 -7.87 -8.23 -10.99
N GLN A 70 -7.56 -6.95 -10.79
CA GLN A 70 -6.99 -6.48 -9.53
C GLN A 70 -7.97 -6.69 -8.36
N TRP A 71 -9.27 -6.39 -8.55
CA TRP A 71 -10.28 -6.66 -7.54
C TRP A 71 -10.45 -8.16 -7.31
N GLU A 72 -10.61 -8.95 -8.38
CA GLU A 72 -10.72 -10.41 -8.32
C GLU A 72 -9.58 -11.04 -7.48
N LEU A 73 -8.33 -10.63 -7.72
CA LEU A 73 -7.17 -11.12 -6.97
C LEU A 73 -7.32 -10.92 -5.46
N VAL A 74 -7.67 -9.71 -5.01
CA VAL A 74 -7.80 -9.40 -3.58
C VAL A 74 -8.90 -10.25 -2.95
N THR A 75 -10.01 -10.43 -3.67
CA THR A 75 -11.13 -11.25 -3.18
C THR A 75 -10.80 -12.74 -3.12
N ARG A 76 -9.88 -13.22 -3.97
CA ARG A 76 -9.37 -14.59 -3.93
C ARG A 76 -8.32 -14.80 -2.82
N PHE A 77 -7.65 -13.75 -2.35
CA PHE A 77 -6.78 -13.86 -1.18
C PHE A 77 -7.56 -14.08 0.12
N ASP A 78 -8.75 -13.50 0.23
CA ASP A 78 -9.63 -13.64 1.39
C ASP A 78 -11.11 -13.77 0.95
N PRO A 79 -11.54 -14.98 0.53
CA PRO A 79 -12.88 -15.19 0.00
C PRO A 79 -13.98 -15.05 1.05
N GLU A 80 -13.65 -15.23 2.32
CA GLU A 80 -14.61 -15.12 3.44
C GLU A 80 -14.81 -13.67 3.90
N ALA A 81 -13.94 -12.74 3.48
CA ALA A 81 -14.12 -11.33 3.78
C ALA A 81 -15.38 -10.77 3.11
N PRO A 82 -16.06 -9.80 3.76
CA PRO A 82 -17.06 -9.00 3.09
C PRO A 82 -16.49 -8.37 1.81
N GLN A 83 -17.20 -8.56 0.70
CA GLN A 83 -16.77 -8.17 -0.65
C GLN A 83 -16.99 -6.66 -0.90
N VAL A 84 -16.44 -5.86 0.01
CA VAL A 84 -16.52 -4.39 0.03
C VAL A 84 -15.13 -3.83 0.28
N HIS A 85 -14.83 -2.69 -0.35
CA HIS A 85 -13.57 -2.01 -0.08
C HIS A 85 -13.43 -1.65 1.42
N SER A 86 -12.21 -1.75 1.97
CA SER A 86 -11.92 -1.49 3.40
C SER A 86 -12.39 -0.11 3.86
N HIS A 87 -12.27 0.89 3.00
CA HIS A 87 -12.77 2.24 3.25
C HIS A 87 -14.27 2.45 2.95
N GLY A 88 -15.07 1.39 2.82
CA GLY A 88 -16.50 1.43 2.49
C GLY A 88 -16.81 1.70 1.01
N ASP A 89 -18.07 1.95 0.69
CA ASP A 89 -18.45 2.44 -0.63
C ASP A 89 -18.01 3.92 -0.80
N VAL A 90 -17.89 4.37 -2.05
CA VAL A 90 -17.39 5.71 -2.38
C VAL A 90 -18.28 6.81 -1.80
N LYS A 91 -19.60 6.63 -1.82
CA LYS A 91 -20.57 7.63 -1.35
C LYS A 91 -20.46 7.82 0.17
N THR A 92 -20.44 6.72 0.92
CA THR A 92 -20.24 6.76 2.38
C THR A 92 -18.87 7.33 2.74
N PHE A 93 -17.82 6.96 1.98
CA PHE A 93 -16.48 7.47 2.20
C PHE A 93 -16.38 9.00 2.04
N GLN A 94 -17.01 9.54 1.00
CA GLN A 94 -17.05 10.99 0.77
C GLN A 94 -17.84 11.71 1.87
N ASN A 95 -19.00 11.18 2.26
CA ASN A 95 -19.86 11.78 3.28
C ASN A 95 -19.22 11.85 4.67
N LYS A 96 -18.30 10.94 5.00
CA LYS A 96 -17.61 10.94 6.30
C LYS A 96 -16.63 12.10 6.50
N GLY A 97 -16.26 12.83 5.44
CA GLY A 97 -15.45 14.06 5.57
C GLY A 97 -14.13 13.90 6.33
N GLY A 98 -13.47 12.75 6.27
CA GLY A 98 -12.15 12.54 6.87
C GLY A 98 -11.04 13.26 6.11
N MET A 99 -9.81 13.28 6.66
CA MET A 99 -8.64 13.91 6.01
C MET A 99 -8.46 13.48 4.53
N LEU A 100 -8.76 12.22 4.24
CA LEU A 100 -8.67 11.62 2.91
C LEU A 100 -9.84 11.96 1.95
N SER A 101 -10.97 12.47 2.43
CA SER A 101 -12.12 12.85 1.60
C SER A 101 -12.38 14.37 1.58
N LYS A 102 -11.93 15.11 2.61
CA LYS A 102 -11.92 16.58 2.63
C LYS A 102 -11.03 17.19 1.55
N SER A 103 -9.92 16.52 1.24
CA SER A 103 -8.89 17.05 0.35
C SER A 103 -9.00 16.56 -1.09
N ARG A 104 -9.78 15.51 -1.36
CA ARG A 104 -9.89 14.90 -2.70
C ARG A 104 -11.22 14.21 -2.96
N GLU A 105 -11.61 14.23 -4.22
CA GLU A 105 -12.58 13.29 -4.76
C GLU A 105 -11.94 11.91 -4.90
N VAL A 106 -12.55 10.90 -4.26
CA VAL A 106 -12.20 9.50 -4.49
C VAL A 106 -13.13 8.95 -5.54
N VAL A 107 -12.55 8.42 -6.62
CA VAL A 107 -13.29 7.89 -7.76
C VAL A 107 -12.95 6.40 -7.93
N GLY A 108 -13.98 5.57 -8.02
CA GLY A 108 -13.84 4.16 -8.38
C GLY A 108 -13.73 4.01 -9.90
N ILE A 109 -12.98 3.00 -10.37
CA ILE A 109 -12.90 2.69 -11.79
C ILE A 109 -14.26 2.13 -12.27
N PRO A 110 -14.89 2.68 -13.31
CA PRO A 110 -16.13 2.15 -13.86
C PRO A 110 -16.06 0.65 -14.19
N GLY A 111 -17.00 -0.14 -13.66
CA GLY A 111 -17.03 -1.61 -13.80
C GLY A 111 -16.07 -2.36 -12.89
N ALA A 112 -15.29 -1.66 -12.07
CA ALA A 112 -14.44 -2.19 -11.01
C ALA A 112 -14.45 -1.20 -9.84
N GLU A 113 -15.63 -0.89 -9.31
CA GLU A 113 -15.87 0.26 -8.42
C GLU A 113 -15.08 0.20 -7.11
N ASN A 114 -14.69 -1.01 -6.69
CA ASN A 114 -13.82 -1.22 -5.54
C ASN A 114 -12.34 -0.87 -5.83
N VAL A 115 -11.93 -0.72 -7.08
CA VAL A 115 -10.61 -0.19 -7.44
C VAL A 115 -10.67 1.33 -7.47
N ARG A 116 -9.90 1.98 -6.60
CA ARG A 116 -9.92 3.43 -6.43
C ARG A 116 -8.74 4.09 -7.15
N LEU A 117 -9.01 5.17 -7.86
CA LEU A 117 -7.98 5.99 -8.48
C LEU A 117 -7.29 6.87 -7.42
N ILE A 118 -5.97 6.74 -7.32
CA ILE A 118 -5.11 7.53 -6.43
C ILE A 118 -4.02 8.19 -7.27
N GLY A 119 -3.83 9.50 -7.13
CA GLY A 119 -2.79 10.21 -7.87
C GLY A 119 -2.85 11.72 -7.73
N LYS A 120 -2.24 12.41 -8.69
CA LYS A 120 -2.23 13.88 -8.83
C LYS A 120 -2.17 14.24 -10.32
N GLY A 121 -2.84 15.33 -10.69
CA GLY A 121 -2.79 15.91 -12.02
C GLY A 121 -3.81 15.31 -13.00
N CYS A 122 -3.70 15.72 -14.27
CA CYS A 122 -4.59 15.31 -15.35
C CYS A 122 -4.44 13.82 -15.67
N GLN A 123 -5.56 13.10 -15.77
CA GLN A 123 -5.65 11.67 -16.04
C GLN A 123 -5.88 11.34 -17.53
N GLY A 124 -5.96 12.37 -18.37
CA GLY A 124 -6.21 12.25 -19.80
C GLY A 124 -7.70 12.25 -20.16
N GLU A 125 -7.97 12.04 -21.45
CA GLU A 125 -9.33 12.11 -22.00
C GLU A 125 -10.23 10.98 -21.51
N ASN A 126 -9.64 9.79 -21.30
CA ASN A 126 -10.37 8.60 -20.87
C ASN A 126 -9.44 7.65 -20.09
N HIS A 127 -9.50 7.71 -18.76
CA HIS A 127 -8.80 6.81 -17.86
C HIS A 127 -9.75 5.71 -17.39
N TYR A 128 -9.81 4.60 -18.11
CA TYR A 128 -10.70 3.46 -17.80
C TYR A 128 -12.18 3.85 -17.63
N GLY A 129 -12.67 4.77 -18.46
CA GLY A 129 -14.04 5.30 -18.43
C GLY A 129 -14.19 6.62 -17.67
N ILE A 130 -13.19 7.03 -16.88
CA ILE A 130 -13.14 8.33 -16.21
C ILE A 130 -12.66 9.38 -17.21
N LYS A 131 -13.53 10.31 -17.61
CA LYS A 131 -13.23 11.29 -18.67
C LYS A 131 -12.75 12.63 -18.11
N ASN A 132 -11.67 13.18 -18.69
CA ASN A 132 -11.18 14.55 -18.46
C ASN A 132 -10.98 14.95 -16.98
N MET A 133 -10.58 14.00 -16.14
CA MET A 133 -10.43 14.23 -14.71
C MET A 133 -9.04 14.76 -14.35
N THR A 134 -8.99 15.71 -13.43
CA THR A 134 -7.74 16.16 -12.80
C THR A 134 -7.79 15.83 -11.31
N VAL A 135 -6.94 14.91 -10.88
CA VAL A 135 -6.88 14.47 -9.47
C VAL A 135 -6.11 15.51 -8.66
N ARG A 136 -6.67 15.94 -7.53
CA ARG A 136 -5.93 16.75 -6.56
C ARG A 136 -4.96 15.87 -5.78
N GLY A 137 -3.71 16.31 -5.69
CA GLY A 137 -2.70 15.63 -4.88
C GLY A 137 -3.02 15.72 -3.40
N LEU A 138 -2.45 14.82 -2.61
CA LEU A 138 -2.58 14.87 -1.17
C LEU A 138 -1.87 16.10 -0.58
N SER A 139 -2.41 16.59 0.52
CA SER A 139 -1.82 17.67 1.32
C SER A 139 -0.77 17.12 2.29
N ASN A 140 0.04 18.03 2.83
CA ASN A 140 0.98 17.82 3.93
C ASN A 140 0.66 18.76 5.11
N ASP A 141 -0.51 19.40 5.10
CA ASP A 141 -0.98 20.40 6.07
C ASP A 141 -1.26 19.87 7.48
N PHE A 142 -1.27 18.56 7.66
CA PHE A 142 -1.48 17.91 8.96
C PHE A 142 -0.18 17.73 9.75
N HIS A 143 0.98 18.08 9.19
CA HIS A 143 2.23 18.10 9.96
C HIS A 143 2.20 19.23 11.01
N ALA A 144 2.64 18.93 12.23
CA ALA A 144 2.64 19.91 13.32
C ALA A 144 3.55 21.12 13.07
N LYS A 145 4.62 20.93 12.28
CA LYS A 145 5.54 21.98 11.86
C LYS A 145 5.43 22.11 10.36
N ASP A 146 5.32 23.32 9.83
CA ASP A 146 5.39 23.53 8.39
C ASP A 146 6.81 23.27 7.87
N LEU A 147 6.91 22.84 6.62
CA LEU A 147 8.18 22.83 5.89
C LEU A 147 8.27 24.16 5.12
N PRO A 148 9.30 25.00 5.32
CA PRO A 148 9.43 26.26 4.61
C PRO A 148 9.42 26.05 3.09
N ALA A 149 8.71 26.92 2.37
CA ALA A 149 8.55 26.79 0.91
C ALA A 149 9.89 26.69 0.18
N GLU A 150 10.89 27.48 0.55
CA GLU A 150 12.23 27.42 -0.03
C GLU A 150 12.88 26.02 0.12
N GLN A 151 12.73 25.37 1.28
CA GLN A 151 13.26 24.03 1.49
C GLN A 151 12.50 22.98 0.68
N PHE A 152 11.17 23.12 0.59
CA PHE A 152 10.33 22.24 -0.20
C PHE A 152 10.68 22.34 -1.71
N GLU A 153 10.81 23.56 -2.23
CA GLU A 153 11.22 23.80 -3.63
C GLU A 153 12.67 23.34 -3.89
N ALA A 154 13.54 23.35 -2.88
CA ALA A 154 14.87 22.73 -2.93
C ALA A 154 14.85 21.18 -2.88
N GLY A 155 13.66 20.57 -2.94
CA GLY A 155 13.48 19.11 -2.99
C GLY A 155 13.48 18.42 -1.63
N ASN A 156 13.38 19.16 -0.52
CA ASN A 156 13.20 18.55 0.80
C ASN A 156 11.75 18.15 1.03
N THR A 157 11.55 17.03 1.71
CA THR A 157 10.23 16.52 2.06
C THR A 157 10.31 15.69 3.35
N ARG A 158 9.18 15.14 3.77
CA ARG A 158 9.04 14.26 4.93
C ARG A 158 8.20 13.06 4.53
N PHE A 159 8.20 12.01 5.35
CA PHE A 159 7.17 10.99 5.23
C PHE A 159 5.81 11.65 5.42
N GLN A 160 4.92 11.45 4.45
CA GLN A 160 3.58 12.01 4.53
C GLN A 160 2.89 11.53 5.82
N ARG A 161 2.69 10.23 5.97
CA ARG A 161 2.18 9.64 7.22
C ARG A 161 2.49 8.15 7.26
N TRP A 162 2.66 7.62 8.46
CA TRP A 162 2.69 6.19 8.70
C TRP A 162 1.32 5.72 9.17
N HIS A 163 0.80 4.66 8.56
CA HIS A 163 -0.51 4.13 8.90
C HIS A 163 -0.64 2.66 8.50
N ILE A 164 -1.56 1.97 9.18
CA ILE A 164 -2.22 0.76 8.67
C ILE A 164 -3.49 1.24 7.95
N ASP A 165 -3.90 0.57 6.89
CA ASP A 165 -5.11 0.93 6.16
C ASP A 165 -6.37 0.64 6.99
N ALA A 166 -7.28 1.61 7.04
CA ALA A 166 -8.62 1.44 7.57
C ALA A 166 -8.79 0.98 9.05
N PRO A 167 -7.85 1.20 10.01
CA PRO A 167 -7.98 0.68 11.37
C PRO A 167 -9.05 1.40 12.20
N LEU A 168 -9.50 2.56 11.75
CA LEU A 168 -10.46 3.44 12.44
C LEU A 168 -11.91 3.25 11.99
N TYR A 169 -12.17 2.38 11.02
CA TYR A 169 -13.53 2.10 10.61
C TYR A 169 -14.10 1.00 11.50
N ALA A 170 -15.40 1.05 11.83
CA ALA A 170 -16.10 0.00 12.59
C ALA A 170 -16.23 -1.30 11.79
N ARG A 171 -15.09 -1.90 11.44
CA ARG A 171 -14.89 -3.11 10.66
C ARG A 171 -13.46 -3.58 10.87
N GLU A 172 -13.23 -4.87 10.67
CA GLU A 172 -11.88 -5.42 10.67
C GLU A 172 -11.03 -4.84 9.52
N PRO A 173 -9.75 -4.52 9.74
CA PRO A 173 -8.82 -4.14 8.69
C PRO A 173 -8.66 -5.26 7.65
N ALA A 174 -8.46 -4.88 6.39
CA ALA A 174 -8.18 -5.85 5.34
C ALA A 174 -6.80 -6.50 5.57
N TRP A 175 -6.71 -7.82 5.41
CA TRP A 175 -5.43 -8.53 5.46
C TRP A 175 -4.54 -8.23 4.26
N PHE A 176 -5.14 -7.97 3.10
CA PHE A 176 -4.43 -7.72 1.85
C PHE A 176 -4.89 -6.41 1.22
N THR A 177 -3.93 -5.57 0.83
CA THR A 177 -4.13 -4.39 -0.02
C THR A 177 -3.31 -4.56 -1.30
N THR A 178 -3.90 -4.26 -2.45
CA THR A 178 -3.16 -4.15 -3.72
C THR A 178 -3.09 -2.70 -4.18
N LEU A 179 -1.90 -2.27 -4.60
CA LEU A 179 -1.68 -0.97 -5.22
C LEU A 179 -0.98 -1.16 -6.57
N ARG A 180 -1.61 -0.68 -7.64
CA ARG A 180 -1.05 -0.72 -8.98
C ARG A 180 -0.54 0.66 -9.39
N CYS A 181 0.71 0.72 -9.82
CA CYS A 181 1.25 1.93 -10.41
C CYS A 181 0.95 2.00 -11.92
N VAL A 182 0.10 2.94 -12.33
CA VAL A 182 -0.20 3.20 -13.76
C VAL A 182 0.76 4.22 -14.36
N LYS A 183 1.02 5.32 -13.63
CA LYS A 183 1.96 6.37 -14.03
C LYS A 183 2.79 6.78 -12.83
N GLN A 184 4.11 6.59 -12.94
CA GLN A 184 5.06 7.02 -11.91
C GLN A 184 5.30 8.53 -12.01
N PRO A 185 5.38 9.25 -10.88
CA PRO A 185 5.95 10.59 -10.85
C PRO A 185 7.36 10.61 -11.45
N ARG A 186 7.73 11.73 -12.07
CA ARG A 186 9.04 11.98 -12.67
C ARG A 186 9.58 13.31 -12.14
N GLY A 187 10.89 13.43 -12.05
CA GLY A 187 11.57 14.62 -11.54
C GLY A 187 12.91 14.25 -10.92
N GLU A 188 13.55 15.25 -10.33
CA GLU A 188 14.77 15.06 -9.54
C GLU A 188 14.49 14.29 -8.25
N ASP A 189 15.53 13.71 -7.68
CA ASP A 189 15.45 13.02 -6.40
C ASP A 189 15.17 14.01 -5.26
N VAL A 190 14.23 13.63 -4.40
CA VAL A 190 13.89 14.36 -3.18
C VAL A 190 14.76 13.91 -2.01
N THR A 191 14.94 14.80 -1.03
CA THR A 191 15.53 14.48 0.27
C THR A 191 14.40 14.32 1.28
N ILE A 192 14.18 13.10 1.78
CA ILE A 192 13.22 12.84 2.85
C ILE A 192 13.94 13.02 4.19
N ASN A 193 13.48 13.95 5.01
CA ASN A 193 13.98 14.18 6.37
C ASN A 193 13.04 13.56 7.40
N TRP A 194 13.60 12.98 8.47
CA TRP A 194 12.81 12.34 9.53
C TRP A 194 12.13 13.38 10.43
N ASP A 195 12.78 14.55 10.60
CA ASP A 195 12.31 15.69 11.37
C ASP A 195 11.86 15.34 12.80
N ASP A 196 12.56 14.36 13.40
CA ASP A 196 12.45 13.86 14.77
C ASP A 196 13.70 14.19 15.60
N ASP A 197 14.45 15.22 15.20
CA ASP A 197 15.72 15.67 15.80
C ASP A 197 16.90 14.66 15.70
N SER A 198 16.72 13.50 15.04
CA SER A 198 17.80 12.53 14.81
C SER A 198 18.85 13.00 13.79
N GLY A 199 18.49 13.98 12.95
CA GLY A 199 19.29 14.39 11.79
C GLY A 199 19.30 13.38 10.64
N TYR A 200 18.51 12.30 10.71
CA TYR A 200 18.43 11.33 9.63
C TYR A 200 17.69 11.85 8.41
N SER A 201 18.24 11.52 7.24
CA SER A 201 17.66 11.81 5.94
C SER A 201 18.00 10.71 4.94
N MET A 202 17.21 10.62 3.87
CA MET A 202 17.48 9.74 2.74
C MET A 202 17.13 10.41 1.42
N LYS A 203 17.86 10.03 0.35
CA LYS A 203 17.49 10.36 -1.03
C LYS A 203 16.48 9.35 -1.57
N SER A 204 15.52 9.84 -2.34
CA SER A 204 14.51 8.99 -3.00
C SER A 204 14.08 9.62 -4.31
N ARG A 205 13.77 8.77 -5.30
CA ARG A 205 12.95 9.20 -6.43
C ARG A 205 11.57 9.67 -5.94
N PRO A 206 10.92 10.61 -6.63
CA PRO A 206 9.60 11.07 -6.24
C PRO A 206 8.56 9.96 -6.37
N GLY A 207 7.59 9.94 -5.45
CA GLY A 207 6.42 9.06 -5.54
C GLY A 207 6.65 7.61 -5.13
N LEU A 208 7.75 7.30 -4.44
CA LEU A 208 7.94 5.99 -3.84
C LEU A 208 7.07 5.84 -2.58
N THR A 209 6.69 4.59 -2.29
CA THR A 209 5.97 4.22 -1.07
C THR A 209 6.92 3.47 -0.16
N ALA A 210 7.01 3.92 1.09
CA ALA A 210 7.80 3.24 2.11
C ALA A 210 6.93 2.29 2.93
N PHE A 211 7.52 1.17 3.34
CA PHE A 211 6.90 0.17 4.21
C PHE A 211 7.88 -0.18 5.33
N PHE A 212 7.34 -0.53 6.50
CA PHE A 212 8.10 -1.17 7.57
C PHE A 212 7.35 -2.42 8.06
N SER A 213 8.07 -3.34 8.67
CA SER A 213 7.49 -4.58 9.20
C SER A 213 7.14 -4.40 10.67
N THR A 214 5.85 -4.28 10.99
CA THR A 214 5.36 -4.20 12.37
C THR A 214 5.77 -5.43 13.18
N SER A 215 5.73 -6.62 12.57
CA SER A 215 6.22 -7.86 13.20
C SER A 215 7.70 -7.81 13.56
N GLN A 216 8.52 -7.19 12.71
CA GLN A 216 9.93 -6.99 13.03
C GLN A 216 10.10 -5.96 14.15
N LEU A 217 9.38 -4.83 14.09
CA LEU A 217 9.44 -3.81 15.13
C LEU A 217 9.05 -4.38 16.50
N TYR A 218 8.00 -5.21 16.57
CA TYR A 218 7.62 -5.90 17.80
C TYR A 218 8.75 -6.81 18.32
N SER A 219 9.39 -7.59 17.44
CA SER A 219 10.52 -8.45 17.83
C SER A 219 11.76 -7.70 18.31
N MET A 220 11.86 -6.39 18.03
CA MET A 220 12.95 -5.53 18.46
C MET A 220 12.70 -4.92 19.85
N LEU A 221 11.47 -4.99 20.36
CA LEU A 221 11.12 -4.54 21.70
C LEU A 221 11.80 -5.45 22.74
N SER A 222 12.17 -4.87 23.88
CA SER A 222 12.55 -5.62 25.07
C SER A 222 11.36 -6.44 25.61
N GLU A 223 11.64 -7.44 26.46
CA GLU A 223 10.57 -8.24 27.06
C GLU A 223 9.57 -7.39 27.87
N ASP A 224 10.05 -6.35 28.56
CA ASP A 224 9.20 -5.42 29.30
C ASP A 224 8.29 -4.60 28.37
N GLU A 225 8.85 -4.11 27.26
CA GLU A 225 8.07 -3.39 26.25
C GLU A 225 7.04 -4.30 25.57
N GLN A 226 7.39 -5.54 25.25
CA GLN A 226 6.45 -6.54 24.71
C GLN A 226 5.30 -6.78 25.70
N ARG A 227 5.61 -7.05 26.98
CA ARG A 227 4.60 -7.20 28.02
C ARG A 227 3.68 -5.98 28.11
N MET A 228 4.23 -4.77 28.03
CA MET A 228 3.45 -3.54 28.07
C MET A 228 2.50 -3.44 26.87
N VAL A 229 2.99 -3.63 25.64
CA VAL A 229 2.15 -3.46 24.44
C VAL A 229 1.11 -4.58 24.29
N ASP A 230 1.41 -5.80 24.73
CA ASP A 230 0.47 -6.93 24.75
C ASP A 230 -0.74 -6.68 25.67
N HIS A 231 -0.58 -5.79 26.65
CA HIS A 231 -1.62 -5.40 27.61
C HIS A 231 -2.02 -3.93 27.46
N SER A 232 -1.82 -3.36 26.26
CA SER A 232 -2.24 -2.00 25.91
C SER A 232 -3.32 -2.04 24.85
N TRP A 233 -4.15 -0.99 24.84
CA TRP A 233 -5.17 -0.78 23.81
C TRP A 233 -4.99 0.59 23.18
N VAL A 234 -5.26 0.66 21.87
CA VAL A 234 -5.26 1.90 21.12
C VAL A 234 -6.69 2.21 20.70
N GLU A 235 -7.17 3.39 21.03
CA GLU A 235 -8.40 3.93 20.47
C GLU A 235 -8.05 4.75 19.22
N TYR A 236 -8.60 4.34 18.07
CA TYR A 236 -8.47 5.13 16.85
C TYR A 236 -9.49 6.26 16.88
N TRP A 237 -8.99 7.50 17.02
CA TRP A 237 -9.81 8.70 17.01
C TRP A 237 -10.40 8.97 15.61
N PRO A 238 -11.72 9.24 15.47
CA PRO A 238 -12.31 9.67 14.20
C PRO A 238 -11.88 11.07 13.74
#